data_AF-A0A1H2TTT4-F1
#
_entry.id   AF-A0A1H2TTT4-F1
#
_cell.length_a   1.000
_cell.length_b   1.000
_cell.length_c   1.000
_cell.angle_alpha   90.00
_cell.angle_beta   90.00
_cell.angle_gamma   90.00
#
_symmetry.space_group_name_H-M   'P 1'
#
loop_
_entity.id
_entity.type
_entity.pdbx_description
1 polymer ?
#
loop_
_entity_poly.entity_id
_entity_poly.type
_entity_poly.pdbx_seq_one_letter_code
_entity_poly.pdbx_strand_id
1 'polypeptide(L)' 'MPQYNDLFELSVEDMDLIEEAMRHVIAARSPAQEDEGGEAREAREKFVRNAHDLLGRLHDQKIFYRPKTGVYVGG' A
#
# COMPACT_ATOMS: atom_id res chain seq x y z
N MET A 1 -3.69 -29.73 -10.05
CA MET A 1 -2.70 -28.66 -9.76
C MET A 1 -2.99 -28.17 -8.35
N PRO A 2 -1.98 -27.93 -7.50
CA PRO A 2 -2.22 -27.32 -6.20
C PRO A 2 -2.87 -25.94 -6.40
N GLN A 3 -4.01 -25.73 -5.73
CA GLN A 3 -4.75 -24.47 -5.75
C GLN A 3 -4.27 -23.62 -4.57
N TYR A 4 -4.02 -22.33 -4.80
CA TYR A 4 -3.66 -21.42 -3.72
C TYR A 4 -4.87 -21.16 -2.83
N ASN A 5 -4.62 -20.93 -1.55
CA ASN A 5 -5.66 -20.51 -0.63
C ASN A 5 -5.91 -19.01 -0.86
N ASP A 6 -7.13 -18.66 -1.27
CA ASP A 6 -7.54 -17.28 -1.52
C ASP A 6 -7.99 -16.57 -0.22
N LEU A 7 -8.13 -17.31 0.88
CA LEU A 7 -8.46 -16.79 2.20
C LEU A 7 -7.16 -16.56 2.99
N PHE A 8 -6.80 -15.29 3.15
CA PHE A 8 -5.73 -14.86 4.03
C PHE A 8 -6.32 -14.47 5.38
N GLU A 9 -5.83 -15.09 6.45
CA GLU A 9 -6.14 -14.67 7.82
C GLU A 9 -5.13 -13.59 8.22
N LEU A 10 -5.55 -12.32 8.16
CA LEU A 10 -4.75 -11.17 8.57
C LEU A 10 -5.49 -10.41 9.67
N SER A 11 -4.80 -10.12 10.77
CA SER A 11 -5.31 -9.23 11.82
C SER A 11 -5.25 -7.77 11.37
N VAL A 12 -5.89 -6.88 12.12
CA VAL A 12 -5.80 -5.43 11.86
C VAL A 12 -4.37 -4.95 12.06
N GLU A 13 -3.68 -5.49 13.06
CA GLU A 13 -2.28 -5.19 13.37
C GLU A 13 -1.34 -5.65 12.25
N ASP A 14 -1.58 -6.83 11.65
CA ASP A 14 -0.80 -7.30 10.49
C ASP A 14 -0.98 -6.35 9.29
N MET A 15 -2.21 -5.88 9.07
CA MET A 15 -2.52 -4.95 7.98
C MET A 15 -1.81 -3.60 8.19
N ASP A 16 -1.83 -3.07 9.40
CA ASP A 16 -1.14 -1.83 9.73
C ASP A 16 0.38 -1.96 9.56
N LEU A 17 0.95 -3.09 10.00
CA LEU A 17 2.38 -3.40 9.80
C LEU A 17 2.75 -3.47 8.31
N ILE A 18 1.92 -4.13 7.49
CA ILE A 18 2.12 -4.22 6.04
C ILE A 18 2.05 -2.83 5.40
N GLU A 19 1.08 -2.00 5.79
CA GLU A 19 0.93 -0.64 5.27
C GLU A 19 2.13 0.24 5.64
N GLU A 20 2.59 0.19 6.90
CA GLU A 20 3.76 0.92 7.37
C GLU A 20 5.02 0.50 6.59
N ALA A 21 5.27 -0.81 6.50
CA ALA A 21 6.40 -1.34 5.75
C ALA A 21 6.36 -0.91 4.27
N MET A 22 5.19 -0.97 3.63
CA MET A 22 5.03 -0.56 2.24
C MET A 22 5.29 0.94 2.04
N ARG A 23 4.78 1.79 2.95
CA ARG A 23 5.07 3.24 2.94
C ARG A 23 6.56 3.53 3.06
N HIS A 24 7.28 2.79 3.91
CA HIS A 24 8.74 2.90 4.03
C HIS A 24 9.46 2.51 2.74
N VAL A 25 9.06 1.40 2.10
CA VAL A 25 9.69 0.97 0.84
C VAL A 25 9.42 1.98 -0.27
N ILE A 26 8.20 2.53 -0.37
CA ILE A 26 7.88 3.60 -1.31
C ILE A 26 8.77 4.81 -1.05
N ALA A 27 8.88 5.28 0.19
CA ALA A 27 9.71 6.43 0.53
C ALA A 27 11.19 6.21 0.16
N ALA A 28 11.71 5.01 0.40
CA ALA A 28 13.09 4.66 0.06
C ALA A 28 13.33 4.55 -1.46
N ARG A 29 12.32 4.12 -2.23
CA ARG A 29 12.43 3.88 -3.68
C ARG A 29 11.86 4.97 -4.57
N SER A 30 11.19 5.99 -4.03
CA SER A 30 10.64 7.09 -4.82
C SER A 30 11.70 8.05 -5.39
N PRO A 31 12.81 8.36 -4.68
CA PRO A 31 13.78 9.32 -5.18
C PRO A 31 14.43 8.89 -6.49
N ALA A 32 14.64 9.87 -7.37
CA ALA A 32 15.44 9.71 -8.57
C ALA A 32 16.90 9.43 -8.20
N GLN A 33 17.55 8.45 -8.84
CA GLN A 33 19.00 8.30 -8.76
C GLN A 33 19.64 9.06 -9.94
N GLU A 34 20.71 9.80 -9.69
CA GLU A 34 21.33 10.71 -10.67
C GLU A 34 21.83 9.98 -11.93
N ASP A 35 22.33 8.75 -11.77
CA ASP A 35 22.86 7.91 -12.86
C ASP A 35 21.89 6.77 -13.27
N GLU A 36 20.60 6.94 -13.02
CA GLU A 36 19.62 5.90 -13.33
C GLU A 36 19.38 5.73 -14.84
N GLY A 37 19.64 4.53 -15.35
CA GLY A 37 19.27 4.16 -16.71
C GLY A 37 17.75 4.14 -16.93
N GLY A 38 17.30 4.35 -18.17
CA GLY A 38 15.88 4.43 -18.52
C GLY A 38 15.05 3.21 -18.09
N GLU A 39 15.60 2.00 -18.24
CA GLU A 39 14.92 0.76 -17.80
C GLU A 39 14.78 0.67 -16.27
N ALA A 40 15.82 1.06 -15.53
CA ALA A 40 15.80 1.08 -14.07
C ALA A 40 14.77 2.11 -13.56
N ARG A 41 14.71 3.27 -14.22
CA ARG A 41 13.71 4.30 -13.95
C ARG A 41 12.29 3.79 -14.16
N GLU A 42 12.01 3.17 -15.30
CA GLU A 42 10.69 2.63 -15.60
C GLU A 42 10.28 1.56 -14.58
N ALA A 43 11.20 0.66 -14.23
CA ALA A 43 10.95 -0.38 -13.22
C ALA A 43 10.63 0.23 -11.84
N ARG A 44 11.35 1.29 -11.43
CA ARG A 44 11.11 2.01 -10.19
C ARG A 44 9.75 2.71 -10.19
N GLU A 45 9.45 3.47 -11.23
CA GLU A 45 8.17 4.19 -11.36
C GLU A 45 6.99 3.21 -11.38
N LYS A 46 7.12 2.09 -12.08
CA LYS A 46 6.13 1.01 -12.09
C LYS A 46 5.94 0.40 -10.70
N PHE A 47 7.04 0.13 -9.99
CA PHE A 47 6.97 -0.40 -8.63
C PHE A 47 6.24 0.57 -7.69
N VAL A 48 6.63 1.85 -7.69
CA VAL A 48 6.02 2.89 -6.83
C VAL A 48 4.52 3.02 -7.10
N ARG A 49 4.11 3.03 -8.38
CA ARG A 49 2.70 3.05 -8.77
C ARG A 49 1.93 1.85 -8.23
N ASN A 50 2.44 0.64 -8.48
CA ASN A 50 1.79 -0.59 -8.02
C ASN A 50 1.69 -0.67 -6.49
N ALA A 51 2.70 -0.15 -5.78
CA ALA A 51 2.71 -0.10 -4.33
C ALA A 51 1.65 0.87 -3.77
N HIS A 52 1.49 2.04 -4.39
CA HIS A 52 0.39 2.97 -4.07
C HIS A 52 -0.99 2.36 -4.33
N ASP A 53 -1.16 1.69 -5.48
CA ASP A 53 -2.43 1.02 -5.82
C ASP A 53 -2.76 -0.08 -4.80
N LEU A 54 -1.76 -0.85 -4.36
CA LEU A 54 -1.93 -1.86 -3.32
C LEU A 54 -2.33 -1.23 -1.98
N LEU A 55 -1.63 -0.18 -1.54
CA LEU A 55 -1.98 0.54 -0.31
C LEU A 55 -3.43 1.06 -0.35
N GLY A 56 -3.89 1.58 -1.49
CA GLY A 56 -5.28 1.99 -1.67
C GLY A 56 -6.26 0.83 -1.46
N ARG A 57 -5.99 -0.32 -2.10
CA ARG A 57 -6.83 -1.52 -1.92
C ARG A 57 -6.85 -2.04 -0.49
N LEU A 58 -5.70 -2.04 0.20
CA LEU A 58 -5.62 -2.46 1.62
C LEU A 58 -6.40 -1.50 2.52
N HIS A 59 -6.25 -0.20 2.30
CA HIS A 59 -6.98 0.84 3.01
C HIS A 59 -8.49 0.72 2.81
N ASP A 60 -8.95 0.42 1.59
CA ASP A 60 -10.38 0.26 1.28
C ASP A 60 -11.04 -0.96 1.96
N GLN A 61 -10.25 -1.93 2.44
CA GLN A 61 -10.78 -3.05 3.25
C GLN A 61 -11.05 -2.65 4.71
N LYS A 62 -10.57 -1.50 5.19
CA LYS A 62 -10.74 -1.08 6.59
C LYS A 62 -12.16 -0.60 6.86
N ILE A 63 -12.71 -1.02 8.01
CA ILE A 63 -13.99 -0.50 8.52
C ILE A 63 -13.71 0.78 9.28
N PHE A 64 -13.88 1.93 8.62
CA PHE A 64 -13.74 3.23 9.28
C PHE A 64 -14.95 3.52 10.17
N TYR A 65 -14.70 3.84 11.44
CA TYR A 65 -15.76 4.33 12.32
C TYR A 65 -16.37 5.62 11.74
N ARG A 66 -17.69 5.62 11.57
CA ARG A 66 -18.46 6.82 11.22
C ARG A 66 -19.40 7.16 12.37
N PRO A 67 -19.33 8.36 12.97
CA PRO A 67 -20.28 8.78 13.98
C PRO A 67 -21.69 8.81 13.39
N LYS A 68 -22.66 8.23 14.10
CA LYS A 68 -24.08 8.22 13.69
C LYS A 68 -24.77 9.57 13.89
N THR A 69 -24.20 10.42 14.75
CA THR A 69 -24.66 11.77 15.06
C THR A 69 -23.46 12.70 15.18
N GLY A 70 -23.46 13.80 14.42
CA GLY A 70 -22.35 14.77 14.35
C GLY A 70 -21.70 14.86 12.97
N VAL A 71 -20.84 15.86 12.77
CA VAL A 71 -20.11 16.08 11.52
C VAL A 71 -18.86 15.19 11.51
N TYR A 72 -18.71 14.36 10.49
CA TYR A 72 -17.49 13.59 10.24
C TYR A 72 -16.39 14.52 9.69
N VAL A 73 -15.26 14.60 10.38
CA VAL A 73 -14.04 15.28 9.90
C VAL A 73 -12.99 14.20 9.68
N GLY A 74 -12.77 13.81 8.43
CA GLY A 74 -11.72 12.88 8.02
C GLY A 74 -10.53 13.65 7.46
N GLY A 75 -9.32 13.28 7.90
CA GLY A 75 -8.04 13.74 7.33
C GLY A 75 -7.55 12.83 6.23
#